data_AF-A0A7C6V899-F1
#
_entry.id   AF-A0A7C6V899-F1
#
_cell.length_a   1.000
_cell.length_b   1.000
_cell.length_c   1.000
_cell.angle_alpha   90.00
_cell.angle_beta   90.00
_cell.angle_gamma   90.00
#
_symmetry.space_group_name_H-M   'P 1'
#
loop_
_entity.id
_entity.type
_entity.pdbx_description
1 polymer ?
#
loop_
_entity_poly.entity_id
_entity_poly.type
_entity_poly.pdbx_seq_one_letter_code
_entity_poly.pdbx_strand_id
1 'polypeptide(L)'
;MRQHPVIDAQLVERFNGELGLGEELPLVVEAVRHHHERWDGTGYLDGLKGEEIPFLARVLAVADAYDAVTAWRPYKGAIPEEEALREIARCAGSQFDHELAMTFVVVVGGWKLGLTKN
;
A
#
# COMPACT_ATOMS: atom_id res chain seq x y z
N MET A 1 9.34 -11.75 3.07
CA MET A 1 9.85 -12.09 4.42
C MET A 1 8.82 -11.59 5.43
N ARG A 2 8.22 -12.43 6.28
CA ARG A 2 7.05 -12.01 7.10
C ARG A 2 7.37 -11.13 8.31
N GLN A 3 8.65 -11.01 8.69
CA GLN A 3 9.05 -10.26 9.89
C GLN A 3 9.35 -8.77 9.64
N HIS A 4 9.60 -8.37 8.39
CA HIS A 4 9.99 -6.99 8.09
C HIS A 4 8.97 -5.92 8.57
N PRO A 5 7.64 -6.11 8.54
CA PRO A 5 6.72 -5.05 8.99
C PRO A 5 6.89 -4.74 10.48
N VAL A 6 7.27 -5.73 11.30
CA VAL A 6 7.55 -5.54 12.73
C VAL A 6 8.87 -4.83 12.93
N ILE A 7 9.91 -5.27 12.21
CA ILE A 7 11.25 -4.71 12.33
C ILE A 7 11.25 -3.24 11.86
N ASP A 8 10.56 -2.96 10.77
CA ASP A 8 10.47 -1.62 10.20
C ASP A 8 9.63 -0.70 11.10
N ALA A 9 8.53 -1.19 11.68
CA ALA A 9 7.76 -0.44 12.67
C ALA A 9 8.61 -0.09 13.92
N GLN A 10 9.39 -1.05 14.44
CA GLN A 10 10.33 -0.81 15.54
C GLN A 10 11.45 0.18 15.15
N LEU A 11 11.89 0.16 13.90
CA LEU A 11 12.87 1.10 13.40
C LEU A 11 12.30 2.52 13.38
N VAL A 12 11.09 2.70 12.87
CA VAL A 12 10.39 3.99 12.88
C VAL A 12 10.24 4.53 14.30
N GLU A 13 9.82 3.69 15.25
CA GLU A 13 9.76 4.07 16.67
C GLU A 13 11.12 4.53 17.21
N ARG A 14 12.17 3.74 16.93
CA ARG A 14 13.53 4.02 17.41
C ARG A 14 14.09 5.33 16.85
N PHE A 15 13.78 5.65 15.60
CA PHE A 15 14.32 6.82 14.90
C PHE A 15 13.35 8.02 14.88
N ASN A 16 12.26 7.99 15.65
CA ASN A 16 11.28 9.08 15.73
C ASN A 16 11.92 10.47 15.94
N GLY A 17 12.94 10.57 16.79
CA GLY A 17 13.64 11.83 17.06
C GLY A 17 14.37 12.44 15.86
N GLU A 18 14.79 11.61 14.90
CA GLU A 18 15.44 12.04 13.66
C GLU A 18 14.42 12.26 12.53
N LEU A 19 13.36 11.44 12.50
CA LEU A 19 12.28 11.53 11.52
C LEU A 19 11.32 12.71 11.78
N GLY A 20 11.29 13.23 13.02
CA GLY A 20 10.47 14.38 13.38
C GLY A 20 8.96 14.12 13.36
N LEU A 21 8.53 12.86 13.54
CA LEU A 21 7.11 12.48 13.41
C LEU A 21 6.23 13.01 14.56
N GLY A 22 6.81 13.22 15.75
CA GLY A 22 6.09 13.83 16.88
C GLY A 22 4.81 13.07 17.23
N GLU A 23 3.66 13.75 17.16
CA GLU A 23 2.34 13.18 17.45
C GLU A 23 1.84 12.21 16.37
N GLU A 24 2.41 12.24 15.16
CA GLU A 24 2.04 11.35 14.05
C GLU A 24 2.66 9.96 14.18
N LEU A 25 3.62 9.78 15.10
CA LEU A 25 4.35 8.52 15.25
C LEU A 25 3.43 7.29 15.32
N PRO A 26 2.38 7.25 16.17
CA PRO A 26 1.53 6.06 16.28
C PRO A 26 0.88 5.69 14.94
N LEU A 27 0.44 6.69 14.17
CA LEU A 27 -0.21 6.49 12.87
C LEU A 27 0.75 5.87 11.85
N VAL A 28 2.00 6.34 11.81
CA VAL A 28 3.03 5.82 10.91
C VAL A 28 3.44 4.40 11.31
N VAL A 29 3.59 4.15 12.60
CA VAL A 29 3.94 2.81 13.14
C VAL A 29 2.85 1.80 12.80
N GLU A 30 1.58 2.14 12.98
CA GLU A 30 0.45 1.27 12.59
C GLU A 30 0.42 1.03 11.07
N ALA A 31 0.65 2.07 10.27
CA ALA A 31 0.72 1.94 8.82
C ALA A 31 1.81 0.93 8.39
N VAL A 32 3.03 1.11 8.90
CA VAL A 32 4.17 0.25 8.59
C VAL A 32 3.98 -1.16 9.12
N ARG A 33 3.39 -1.34 10.30
CA ARG A 33 3.16 -2.68 10.84
C ARG A 33 2.16 -3.49 10.01
N HIS A 34 1.10 -2.85 9.53
CA HIS A 34 -0.07 -3.53 8.96
C HIS A 34 -0.21 -3.44 7.43
N HIS A 35 0.74 -2.82 6.71
CA HIS A 35 0.63 -2.70 5.24
C HIS A 35 0.66 -4.03 4.45
N HIS A 36 0.94 -5.17 5.10
CA HIS A 36 0.81 -6.52 4.50
C HIS A 36 -0.51 -7.22 4.84
N GLU A 37 -1.38 -6.58 5.62
CA GLU A 37 -2.75 -7.06 5.76
C GLU A 37 -3.47 -6.95 4.41
N ARG A 38 -4.41 -7.88 4.18
CA ARG A 38 -5.20 -7.91 2.94
C ARG A 38 -6.63 -7.63 3.29
N TRP A 39 -7.31 -6.89 2.42
CA TRP A 39 -8.72 -6.54 2.62
C TRP A 39 -9.63 -7.76 2.88
N ASP A 40 -9.32 -8.90 2.26
CA ASP A 40 -10.03 -10.17 2.42
C ASP A 40 -9.71 -10.94 3.72
N GLY A 41 -8.74 -10.49 4.52
CA GLY A 41 -8.30 -11.12 5.77
C GLY A 41 -7.26 -12.24 5.56
N THR A 42 -6.72 -12.43 4.36
CA THR A 42 -5.70 -13.46 4.07
C THR A 42 -4.26 -12.94 4.14
N GLY A 43 -4.10 -11.71 4.62
CA GLY A 43 -2.81 -11.04 4.80
C GLY A 43 -2.08 -11.48 6.07
N TYR A 44 -1.09 -10.67 6.45
CA TYR A 44 -0.30 -10.89 7.66
C TYR A 44 0.12 -9.53 8.26
N LEU A 45 0.37 -9.43 9.55
CA LEU A 45 0.60 -10.49 10.55
C LEU A 45 -0.59 -10.89 11.41
N ASP A 46 -1.47 -9.94 11.66
CA ASP A 46 -2.51 -10.03 12.68
C ASP A 46 -3.85 -10.53 12.09
N GLY A 47 -3.94 -10.64 10.75
CA GLY A 47 -5.07 -11.25 10.04
C GLY A 47 -6.30 -10.35 10.01
N LEU A 48 -6.07 -9.03 10.05
CA LEU A 48 -7.10 -8.01 10.07
C LEU A 48 -7.86 -8.01 8.74
N LYS A 49 -9.16 -7.73 8.77
CA LYS A 49 -10.02 -7.72 7.59
C LYS A 49 -10.77 -6.41 7.43
N GLY A 50 -10.89 -5.95 6.17
CA GLY A 50 -11.66 -4.77 5.85
C GLY A 50 -11.20 -3.54 6.62
N GLU A 51 -12.14 -2.91 7.34
CA GLU A 51 -11.90 -1.69 8.11
C GLU A 51 -11.16 -1.92 9.44
N GLU A 52 -10.96 -3.17 9.87
CA GLU A 52 -10.07 -3.48 10.99
C GLU A 52 -8.61 -3.11 10.66
N ILE A 53 -8.27 -3.04 9.37
CA ILE A 53 -6.96 -2.59 8.90
C ILE A 53 -6.89 -1.06 9.03
N PRO A 54 -5.88 -0.51 9.73
CA PRO A 54 -5.70 0.93 9.85
C PRO A 54 -5.74 1.62 8.49
N PHE A 55 -6.42 2.77 8.41
CA PHE A 55 -6.64 3.47 7.14
C PHE A 55 -5.33 3.72 6.37
N LEU A 56 -4.30 4.24 7.06
CA LEU A 56 -3.01 4.50 6.44
C LEU A 56 -2.28 3.22 6.00
N ALA A 57 -2.48 2.08 6.68
CA ALA A 57 -1.95 0.79 6.23
C ALA A 57 -2.60 0.36 4.91
N ARG A 58 -3.91 0.56 4.75
CA ARG A 58 -4.63 0.27 3.49
C ARG A 58 -4.13 1.15 2.34
N VAL A 59 -3.89 2.43 2.59
CA VAL A 59 -3.30 3.36 1.61
C VAL A 59 -1.88 2.91 1.24
N LEU A 60 -1.05 2.64 2.25
CA LEU A 60 0.34 2.25 2.07
C LEU A 60 0.46 0.92 1.29
N ALA A 61 -0.41 -0.04 1.55
CA ALA A 61 -0.42 -1.33 0.84
C ALA A 61 -0.59 -1.17 -0.68
N VAL A 62 -1.46 -0.25 -1.13
CA VAL A 62 -1.67 0.04 -2.55
C VAL A 62 -0.42 0.70 -3.16
N ALA A 63 0.13 1.70 -2.46
CA ALA A 63 1.31 2.43 -2.92
C ALA A 63 2.57 1.54 -2.98
N ASP A 64 2.80 0.72 -1.96
CA ASP A 64 3.91 -0.24 -1.90
C ASP A 64 3.82 -1.27 -3.02
N ALA A 65 2.63 -1.83 -3.26
CA ALA A 65 2.43 -2.77 -4.36
C ALA A 65 2.70 -2.16 -5.73
N TYR A 66 2.27 -0.92 -5.95
CA TYR A 66 2.54 -0.18 -7.19
C TYR A 66 4.05 0.02 -7.39
N ASP A 67 4.73 0.61 -6.41
CA ASP A 67 6.16 0.90 -6.48
C ASP A 67 6.97 -0.40 -6.66
N ALA A 68 6.60 -1.47 -5.95
CA ALA A 68 7.27 -2.76 -6.04
C ALA A 68 7.25 -3.39 -7.43
N VAL A 69 6.23 -3.11 -8.25
CA VAL A 69 6.11 -3.66 -9.61
C VAL A 69 6.58 -2.71 -10.71
N THR A 70 6.50 -1.39 -10.50
CA THR A 70 6.97 -0.40 -11.47
C THR A 70 8.45 -0.05 -11.29
N ALA A 71 9.02 -0.26 -10.12
CA ALA A 71 10.44 -0.03 -9.89
C ALA A 71 11.29 -1.04 -10.69
N TRP A 72 12.22 -0.52 -11.49
CA TRP A 72 13.19 -1.34 -12.18
C TRP A 72 14.11 -2.06 -11.18
N ARG A 73 14.23 -3.39 -11.29
CA ARG A 73 15.20 -4.18 -10.52
C ARG A 73 16.11 -4.97 -11.48
N PRO A 74 17.40 -5.17 -11.15
CA PRO A 74 18.35 -5.85 -12.06
C PRO A 74 17.90 -7.23 -12.58
N TYR A 75 17.00 -7.91 -11.85
CA TYR A 75 16.51 -9.26 -12.15
C TYR A 75 15.01 -9.31 -12.53
N LYS A 76 14.32 -8.16 -12.49
CA LYS A 76 12.89 -8.03 -12.81
C LYS A 76 12.70 -6.67 -13.47
N GLY A 77 12.53 -6.67 -14.78
CA GLY A 77 12.24 -5.44 -15.52
C GLY A 77 11.03 -4.71 -14.92
N ALA A 78 10.97 -3.39 -15.10
CA ALA A 78 9.81 -2.60 -14.68
C ALA A 78 8.56 -3.06 -15.45
N ILE A 79 7.48 -3.32 -14.72
CA ILE A 79 6.16 -3.50 -15.35
C ILE A 79 5.68 -2.12 -15.82
N PRO A 80 5.13 -1.99 -17.04
CA PRO A 80 4.53 -0.74 -17.50
C PRO A 80 3.44 -0.25 -16.54
N GLU A 81 3.39 1.06 -16.30
CA GLU A 81 2.41 1.69 -15.41
C GLU A 81 0.98 1.21 -15.69
N GLU A 82 0.57 1.15 -16.96
CA GLU A 82 -0.77 0.70 -17.33
C GLU A 82 -1.06 -0.74 -16.86
N GLU A 83 -0.09 -1.64 -16.94
CA GLU A 83 -0.23 -3.02 -16.48
C GLU A 83 -0.25 -3.10 -14.94
N ALA A 84 0.57 -2.29 -14.26
CA ALA A 84 0.54 -2.17 -12.80
C ALA A 84 -0.83 -1.66 -12.30
N LEU A 85 -1.39 -0.62 -12.94
CA LEU A 85 -2.69 -0.08 -12.58
C LEU A 85 -3.83 -1.06 -12.85
N ARG A 86 -3.77 -1.84 -13.94
CA ARG A 86 -4.72 -2.93 -14.19
C ARG A 86 -4.67 -4.00 -13.10
N GLU A 87 -3.48 -4.37 -12.64
CA GLU A 87 -3.33 -5.37 -11.58
C GLU A 87 -3.85 -4.86 -10.23
N ILE A 88 -3.62 -3.57 -9.90
CA ILE A 88 -4.20 -2.95 -8.71
C ILE A 88 -5.74 -2.98 -8.77
N ALA A 89 -6.33 -2.57 -9.90
CA ALA A 89 -7.77 -2.63 -10.10
C ALA A 89 -8.32 -4.06 -9.99
N ARG A 90 -7.61 -5.05 -10.57
CA ARG A 90 -8.00 -6.47 -10.51
C ARG A 90 -8.02 -6.99 -9.07
N CYS A 91 -7.15 -6.48 -8.21
CA CYS A 91 -7.00 -6.88 -6.81
C CYS A 91 -7.89 -6.08 -5.83
N ALA A 92 -8.67 -5.11 -6.31
CA ALA A 92 -9.61 -4.33 -5.51
C ALA A 92 -10.68 -5.22 -4.85
N GLY A 93 -10.93 -5.03 -3.55
CA GLY A 93 -11.87 -5.82 -2.75
C GLY A 93 -11.35 -7.20 -2.33
N SER A 94 -10.10 -7.56 -2.67
CA SER A 94 -9.43 -8.77 -2.17
C SER A 94 -8.13 -8.44 -1.46
N GLN A 95 -7.09 -8.06 -2.21
CA GLN A 95 -5.84 -7.60 -1.61
C GLN A 95 -5.99 -6.21 -1.01
N PHE A 96 -6.65 -5.33 -1.75
CA PHE A 96 -6.75 -3.92 -1.42
C PHE A 96 -8.18 -3.54 -1.08
N ASP A 97 -8.32 -2.51 -0.26
CA ASP A 97 -9.58 -1.78 -0.14
C ASP A 97 -10.04 -1.33 -1.53
N HIS A 98 -11.31 -1.61 -1.85
CA HIS A 98 -11.87 -1.32 -3.17
C HIS A 98 -11.82 0.18 -3.49
N GLU A 99 -12.23 1.03 -2.56
CA GLU A 99 -12.33 2.47 -2.80
C GLU A 99 -10.95 3.08 -2.98
N LEU A 100 -9.98 2.68 -2.14
CA LEU A 100 -8.61 3.17 -2.22
C LEU A 100 -7.89 2.69 -3.49
N ALA A 101 -8.04 1.41 -3.86
CA ALA A 101 -7.44 0.89 -5.09
C ALA A 101 -7.97 1.59 -6.34
N MET A 102 -9.30 1.79 -6.44
CA MET A 102 -9.89 2.47 -7.59
C MET A 102 -9.52 3.96 -7.62
N THR A 103 -9.48 4.62 -6.46
CA THR A 103 -9.01 6.01 -6.34
C THR A 103 -7.57 6.14 -6.80
N PHE A 104 -6.68 5.23 -6.39
CA PHE A 104 -5.29 5.21 -6.81
C PHE A 104 -5.16 5.08 -8.34
N VAL A 105 -5.93 4.17 -8.96
CA VAL A 105 -5.93 3.99 -10.43
C VAL A 105 -6.37 5.25 -11.17
N VAL A 106 -7.39 5.94 -10.67
CA VAL A 106 -7.88 7.21 -11.23
C VAL A 106 -6.82 8.31 -11.13
N VAL A 107 -6.23 8.48 -9.94
CA VAL A 107 -5.26 9.54 -9.65
C VAL A 107 -3.95 9.33 -10.42
N VAL A 108 -3.41 8.11 -10.40
CA VAL A 108 -2.11 7.80 -11.01
C VAL A 108 -2.23 7.62 -12.52
N GLY A 109 -3.27 6.91 -13.00
CA GLY A 109 -3.48 6.73 -14.44
C GLY A 109 -3.85 8.01 -15.18
N GLY A 110 -4.17 9.09 -14.46
CA GLY A 110 -4.66 10.34 -15.04
C GLY A 110 -6.05 10.17 -15.69
N TRP A 111 -6.80 9.15 -15.29
CA TRP A 111 -8.13 8.88 -15.83
C TRP A 111 -9.08 9.83 -15.12
N LYS A 112 -9.54 10.88 -15.79
CA LYS A 112 -10.67 11.66 -15.26
C LYS A 112 -11.87 10.72 -15.21
N LEU A 113 -12.48 10.55 -14.03
CA LEU A 113 -13.82 9.99 -13.86
C LEU A 113 -14.72 10.56 -14.97
N GLY A 114 -14.99 9.76 -16.00
CA GLY A 114 -15.90 10.13 -17.09
C GLY A 114 -15.33 10.76 -18.38
N LEU A 115 -14.02 10.75 -18.66
CA LEU A 115 -13.53 11.18 -19.98
C LEU A 115 -12.49 10.22 -20.56
N THR A 116 -12.90 9.48 -21.59
CA THR A 116 -12.02 8.71 -22.48
C THR A 116 -10.93 9.61 -23.06
N LYS A 117 -9.68 9.12 -23.08
CA LYS A 117 -8.63 9.73 -23.89
C LYS A 117 -9.11 9.77 -25.35
N ASN A 118 -9.33 10.97 -25.88
CA ASN A 118 -9.38 11.22 -27.31
C ASN A 118 -7.97 11.09 -27.90
#